data_AF-A0A961RJM3-F1
#
_entry.id   AF-A0A961RJM3-F1
#
_cell.length_a   1.000
_cell.length_b   1.000
_cell.length_c   1.000
_cell.angle_alpha   90.00
_cell.angle_beta   90.00
_cell.angle_gamma   90.00
#
_symmetry.space_group_name_H-M   'P 1'
#
loop_
_entity.id
_entity.type
_entity.pdbx_description
1 polymer ?
#
loop_
_entity_poly.entity_id
_entity_poly.type
_entity_poly.pdbx_seq_one_letter_code
_entity_poly.pdbx_strand_id
1 'polypeptide(L)'
;EPLADLLSLVVTSVLLGAVFVAVGYLASCSVRQTGTAAALAVGIWLITVVLYDMALLGGLLVSQDGIFARTIFPWLLLLNPADAFRVYNMAAVDGSLLQTGLGTGASGLPLEGSGVLLSPILWCFAALRLAALAFRRITP
;
A
#
# COMPACT_ATOMS: atom_id res chain seq x y z
N GLU A 1 -0.02 -26.92 -1.25
CA GLU A 1 -0.04 -25.92 -2.34
C GLU A 1 -1.16 -24.87 -2.18
N PRO A 2 -2.47 -25.11 -2.35
CA PRO A 2 -3.48 -24.02 -2.31
C PRO A 2 -3.73 -23.41 -0.92
N LEU A 3 -3.56 -24.20 0.15
CA LEU A 3 -3.75 -23.71 1.52
C LEU A 3 -2.66 -22.69 1.92
N ALA A 4 -1.44 -22.83 1.40
CA ALA A 4 -0.34 -21.92 1.69
C ALA A 4 -0.56 -20.55 1.02
N ASP A 5 -1.10 -20.56 -0.21
CA ASP A 5 -1.44 -19.33 -0.94
C ASP A 5 -2.60 -18.59 -0.26
N LEU A 6 -3.63 -19.32 0.17
CA LEU A 6 -4.73 -18.75 0.94
C LEU A 6 -4.24 -18.15 2.27
N LEU A 7 -3.36 -18.84 3.00
CA LEU A 7 -2.77 -18.31 4.23
C LEU A 7 -1.95 -17.04 3.97
N SER A 8 -1.18 -17.02 2.88
CA SER A 8 -0.40 -15.83 2.49
C SER A 8 -1.32 -14.66 2.15
N LEU A 9 -2.42 -14.91 1.46
CA LEU A 9 -3.43 -13.91 1.15
C LEU A 9 -4.12 -13.38 2.42
N VAL A 10 -4.49 -14.26 3.36
CA VAL A 10 -5.06 -13.87 4.65
C VAL A 10 -4.07 -13.03 5.45
N VAL A 11 -2.83 -13.47 5.60
CA VAL A 11 -1.78 -12.75 6.37
C VAL A 11 -1.53 -11.36 5.79
N THR A 12 -1.39 -11.25 4.47
CA THR A 12 -1.15 -9.97 3.82
C THR A 12 -2.38 -9.06 3.83
N SER A 13 -3.59 -9.62 3.80
CA SER A 13 -4.83 -8.86 3.95
C SER A 13 -4.97 -8.29 5.36
N VAL A 14 -4.63 -9.08 6.38
CA VAL A 14 -4.58 -8.63 7.77
C VAL A 14 -3.53 -7.53 7.95
N LEU A 15 -2.35 -7.68 7.33
CA LEU A 15 -1.31 -6.65 7.35
C LEU A 15 -1.81 -5.33 6.73
N LEU A 16 -2.47 -5.38 5.58
CA LEU A 16 -3.05 -4.19 4.95
C LEU A 16 -4.16 -3.58 5.83
N GLY A 17 -5.01 -4.42 6.43
CA GLY A 17 -6.00 -3.97 7.42
C GLY A 17 -5.36 -3.26 8.61
N ALA A 18 -4.24 -3.78 9.12
CA ALA A 18 -3.49 -3.17 10.22
C ALA A 18 -2.94 -1.78 9.85
N VAL A 19 -2.51 -1.57 8.60
CA VAL A 19 -2.13 -0.24 8.10
C VAL A 19 -3.28 0.74 8.21
N PHE A 20 -4.47 0.38 7.72
CA PHE A 20 -5.63 1.28 7.78
C PHE A 20 -6.11 1.54 9.20
N VAL A 21 -6.05 0.53 10.08
CA VAL A 21 -6.35 0.71 11.51
C VAL A 21 -5.36 1.67 12.15
N ALA A 22 -4.05 1.53 11.88
CA ALA A 22 -3.02 2.43 12.40
C ALA A 22 -3.20 3.88 11.92
N VAL A 23 -3.53 4.08 10.64
CA VAL A 23 -3.86 5.40 10.08
C VAL A 23 -5.13 5.96 10.72
N GLY A 24 -6.14 5.12 10.95
CA GLY A 24 -7.36 5.48 11.66
C GLY A 24 -7.07 5.97 13.08
N TYR A 25 -6.20 5.28 13.84
CA TYR A 25 -5.76 5.73 15.15
C TYR A 25 -5.04 7.08 15.10
N LEU A 26 -4.15 7.28 14.12
CA LEU A 26 -3.48 8.56 13.91
C LEU A 26 -4.49 9.68 13.63
N ALA A 27 -5.50 9.42 12.80
CA ALA A 27 -6.57 10.39 12.54
C ALA A 27 -7.39 10.67 13.81
N SER A 28 -7.74 9.64 14.58
CA SER A 28 -8.48 9.77 15.83
C SER A 28 -7.75 10.59 16.90
N CYS A 29 -6.44 10.42 17.08
CA CYS A 29 -5.68 11.21 18.05
C CYS A 29 -5.37 12.64 17.57
N SER A 30 -5.57 12.94 16.28
CA SER A 30 -5.28 14.26 15.70
C SER A 30 -6.43 15.26 15.87
N VAL A 31 -7.64 14.81 16.18
CA VAL A 31 -8.83 15.67 16.29
C VAL A 31 -9.68 15.33 17.51
N ARG A 32 -10.46 16.32 17.99
CA ARG A 32 -11.30 16.17 19.20
C ARG A 32 -12.69 15.59 18.91
N GLN A 33 -13.18 15.74 17.68
CA GLN A 33 -14.51 15.31 17.28
C GLN A 33 -14.43 13.97 16.52
N THR A 34 -15.23 13.00 16.94
CA THR A 34 -15.28 11.66 16.34
C THR A 34 -15.70 11.68 14.87
N GLY A 35 -16.66 12.54 14.51
CA GLY A 35 -17.09 12.72 13.12
C GLY A 35 -15.97 13.23 12.20
N THR A 36 -15.20 14.21 12.67
CA THR A 36 -14.04 14.73 11.92
C THR A 36 -12.94 13.69 11.79
N ALA A 37 -12.71 12.85 12.82
CA ALA A 37 -11.72 11.77 12.75
C ALA A 37 -12.09 10.74 11.67
N ALA A 38 -13.36 10.35 11.61
CA ALA A 38 -13.85 9.44 10.59
C ALA A 38 -13.72 10.04 9.18
N ALA A 39 -14.09 11.32 9.01
CA ALA A 39 -13.93 12.02 7.75
C ALA A 39 -12.46 12.12 7.31
N LEU A 40 -11.54 12.39 8.24
CA LEU A 40 -10.10 12.39 7.97
C LEU A 40 -9.58 11.01 7.58
N ALA A 41 -9.98 9.94 8.28
CA ALA A 41 -9.57 8.59 7.94
C ALA A 41 -10.02 8.21 6.52
N VAL A 42 -11.26 8.51 6.16
CA VAL A 42 -11.79 8.31 4.80
C VAL A 42 -11.06 9.18 3.78
N GLY A 43 -10.78 10.44 4.11
CA GLY A 43 -10.04 11.36 3.25
C GLY A 43 -8.61 10.89 2.97
N ILE A 44 -7.89 10.45 4.01
CA ILE A 44 -6.55 9.87 3.87
C ILE A 44 -6.63 8.61 3.01
N TRP A 45 -7.59 7.72 3.27
CA TRP A 45 -7.80 6.53 2.46
C TRP A 45 -8.04 6.87 0.97
N LEU A 46 -8.93 7.82 0.68
CA LEU A 46 -9.21 8.25 -0.69
C LEU A 46 -7.95 8.78 -1.38
N ILE A 47 -7.19 9.63 -0.70
CA ILE A 47 -5.95 10.20 -1.26
C ILE A 47 -4.94 9.08 -1.53
N THR A 48 -4.68 8.24 -0.53
CA THR A 48 -3.61 7.23 -0.58
C THR A 48 -3.93 6.08 -1.53
N VAL A 49 -5.19 5.64 -1.63
CA VAL A 49 -5.55 4.46 -2.42
C VAL A 49 -6.10 4.85 -3.78
N VAL A 50 -7.06 5.78 -3.84
CA VAL A 50 -7.79 6.08 -5.08
C VAL A 50 -7.09 7.15 -5.90
N LEU A 51 -6.85 8.34 -5.31
CA LEU A 51 -6.26 9.45 -6.05
C LEU A 51 -4.81 9.17 -6.43
N TYR A 52 -4.07 8.49 -5.55
CA TYR A 52 -2.70 8.08 -5.85
C TYR A 52 -2.64 7.14 -7.06
N ASP A 53 -3.46 6.08 -7.09
CA ASP A 53 -3.50 5.12 -8.20
C ASP A 53 -3.89 5.83 -9.52
N MET A 54 -4.91 6.69 -9.49
CA MET A 54 -5.31 7.49 -10.67
C MET A 54 -4.20 8.44 -11.12
N ALA A 55 -3.44 9.03 -10.21
CA ALA A 55 -2.31 9.91 -10.57
C ALA A 55 -1.16 9.12 -11.21
N LEU A 56 -0.87 7.91 -10.73
CA LEU A 56 0.13 7.05 -11.34
C LEU A 56 -0.26 6.61 -12.75
N LEU A 57 -1.51 6.18 -12.93
CA LEU A 57 -2.03 5.82 -14.26
C LEU A 57 -2.09 7.03 -15.19
N GLY A 58 -2.47 8.20 -14.68
CA GLY A 58 -2.40 9.45 -15.42
C GLY A 58 -0.98 9.80 -15.86
N GLY A 59 0.01 9.61 -14.98
CA GLY A 59 1.43 9.79 -15.30
C GLY A 59 1.92 8.84 -16.39
N LEU A 60 1.50 7.57 -16.34
CA LEU A 60 1.78 6.60 -17.39
C LEU A 60 1.17 7.02 -18.74
N LEU A 61 -0.06 7.55 -18.73
CA LEU A 61 -0.75 7.98 -19.94
C LEU A 61 -0.06 9.17 -20.61
N VAL A 62 0.47 10.10 -19.83
CA VAL A 62 1.11 11.33 -20.35
C VAL A 62 2.57 11.11 -20.73
N SER A 63 3.25 10.13 -20.12
CA SER A 63 4.67 9.86 -20.41
C SER A 63 4.85 9.10 -21.74
N GLN A 64 5.33 9.80 -22.77
CA GLN A 64 5.60 9.19 -24.08
C GLN A 64 7.00 8.55 -24.17
N ASP A 65 7.96 9.03 -23.37
CA ASP A 65 9.37 8.61 -23.43
C ASP A 65 9.65 7.27 -22.73
N GLY A 66 8.66 6.69 -22.04
CA GLY A 66 8.76 5.40 -21.35
C GLY A 66 9.63 5.38 -20.09
N ILE A 67 10.39 6.44 -19.78
CA ILE A 67 11.24 6.56 -18.59
C ILE A 67 10.40 6.49 -17.31
N PHE A 68 9.26 7.20 -17.29
CA PHE A 68 8.35 7.19 -16.14
C PHE A 68 7.89 5.76 -15.85
N ALA A 69 7.41 5.05 -16.88
CA ALA A 69 6.91 3.68 -16.76
C ALA A 69 7.97 2.68 -16.27
N ARG A 70 9.22 2.82 -16.70
CA ARG A 70 10.29 1.86 -16.38
C ARG A 70 11.05 2.17 -15.10
N THR A 71 11.16 3.44 -14.73
CA THR A 71 12.05 3.86 -13.63
C THR A 71 11.27 4.41 -12.45
N ILE A 72 10.34 5.34 -12.67
CA ILE A 72 9.71 6.09 -11.58
C ILE A 72 8.46 5.36 -11.07
N PHE A 73 7.61 4.91 -11.99
CA PHE A 73 6.36 4.24 -11.71
C PHE A 73 6.53 3.02 -10.78
N PRO A 74 7.52 2.11 -10.98
CA PRO A 74 7.69 0.96 -10.09
C PRO A 74 8.01 1.33 -8.63
N TRP A 75 8.80 2.38 -8.42
CA TRP A 75 9.10 2.87 -7.07
C TRP A 75 7.89 3.52 -6.40
N LEU A 76 7.15 4.33 -7.14
CA LEU A 76 5.93 4.97 -6.65
C LEU A 76 4.83 3.94 -6.35
N LEU A 77 4.67 2.94 -7.22
CA LEU A 77 3.75 1.83 -7.01
C LEU A 77 4.03 1.12 -5.67
N LEU A 78 5.30 0.82 -5.38
CA LEU A 78 5.66 0.18 -4.12
C LEU A 78 5.52 1.09 -2.90
N LEU A 79 5.56 2.41 -3.07
CA LEU A 79 5.35 3.34 -1.95
C LEU A 79 3.93 3.25 -1.37
N ASN A 80 2.95 2.83 -2.17
CA ASN A 80 1.57 2.65 -1.73
C ASN A 80 1.37 1.26 -1.11
N PRO A 81 0.93 1.14 0.16
CA PRO A 81 0.75 -0.15 0.83
C PRO A 81 -0.33 -1.02 0.17
N ALA A 82 -1.36 -0.42 -0.44
CA ALA A 82 -2.43 -1.15 -1.14
C ALA A 82 -1.93 -1.77 -2.45
N ASP A 83 -1.11 -1.03 -3.19
CA ASP A 83 -0.51 -1.52 -4.43
C ASP A 83 0.54 -2.59 -4.17
N ALA A 84 1.37 -2.42 -3.14
CA ALA A 84 2.30 -3.44 -2.69
C ALA A 84 1.58 -4.75 -2.31
N PHE A 85 0.47 -4.67 -1.56
CA PHE A 85 -0.38 -5.82 -1.27
C PHE A 85 -0.92 -6.49 -2.56
N ARG A 86 -1.42 -5.69 -3.51
CA ARG A 86 -1.95 -6.16 -4.79
C ARG A 86 -0.89 -6.90 -5.60
N VAL A 87 0.30 -6.30 -5.75
CA VAL A 87 1.44 -6.86 -6.47
C VAL A 87 1.90 -8.18 -5.85
N TYR A 88 2.04 -8.23 -4.53
CA TYR A 88 2.48 -9.45 -3.82
C TYR A 88 1.50 -10.61 -4.02
N ASN A 89 0.20 -10.35 -3.89
CA ASN A 89 -0.82 -11.41 -3.97
C ASN A 89 -1.08 -11.87 -5.40
N MET A 90 -1.03 -10.97 -6.38
CA MET A 90 -1.14 -11.36 -7.79
C MET A 90 0.06 -12.21 -8.22
N ALA A 91 1.28 -11.83 -7.83
CA ALA A 91 2.47 -12.64 -8.10
C ALA A 91 2.43 -14.02 -7.43
N ALA A 92 1.82 -14.12 -6.24
CA ALA A 92 1.66 -15.39 -5.52
C ALA A 92 0.63 -16.34 -6.18
N VAL A 93 -0.45 -15.79 -6.74
CA VAL A 93 -1.52 -16.58 -7.39
C VAL A 93 -1.16 -16.95 -8.84
N ASP A 94 -0.40 -16.10 -9.54
CA ASP A 94 -0.10 -16.23 -10.98
C ASP A 94 1.23 -16.94 -11.30
N GLY A 95 1.70 -17.85 -10.45
CA GLY A 95 2.89 -18.68 -10.71
C GLY A 95 2.86 -19.44 -12.06
N SER A 96 1.68 -19.60 -12.68
CA SER A 96 1.48 -20.19 -14.01
C SER A 96 1.56 -19.20 -15.19
N LEU A 97 1.31 -17.91 -14.99
CA LEU A 97 1.37 -16.88 -16.05
C LEU A 97 2.78 -16.31 -16.28
N LEU A 98 3.69 -16.50 -15.32
CA LEU A 98 5.12 -16.21 -15.51
C LEU A 98 5.75 -17.05 -16.64
N GLN A 99 5.18 -18.23 -16.96
CA GLN A 99 5.63 -19.07 -18.08
C GLN A 99 5.11 -18.61 -19.46
N THR A 100 4.06 -17.80 -19.53
CA THR A 100 3.45 -17.39 -20.81
C THR A 100 3.94 -16.03 -21.30
N GLY A 101 4.77 -15.32 -20.51
CA GLY A 101 5.23 -13.96 -20.84
C GLY A 101 4.13 -12.90 -20.82
N LEU A 102 2.91 -13.26 -20.37
CA LEU A 102 1.73 -12.40 -20.27
C LEU A 102 1.46 -11.93 -18.83
N GLY A 103 2.27 -12.36 -17.86
CA GLY A 103 2.19 -11.90 -16.47
C GLY A 103 2.49 -10.41 -16.38
N THR A 104 1.44 -9.60 -16.24
CA THR A 104 1.57 -8.16 -16.00
C THR A 104 2.16 -7.91 -14.62
N GLY A 105 3.48 -7.68 -14.52
CA GLY A 105 4.03 -6.82 -13.46
C GLY A 105 5.24 -7.30 -12.66
N ALA A 106 5.82 -8.48 -12.88
CA ALA A 106 6.99 -8.92 -12.07
C ALA A 106 8.34 -8.54 -12.69
N SER A 107 8.47 -8.52 -14.02
CA SER A 107 9.72 -8.17 -14.71
C SER A 107 9.89 -6.66 -14.80
N GLY A 108 10.47 -6.04 -13.75
CA GLY A 108 10.80 -4.61 -13.72
C GLY A 108 10.55 -3.88 -12.41
N LEU A 109 10.12 -4.57 -11.34
CA LEU A 109 10.02 -3.97 -10.02
C LEU A 109 11.40 -3.85 -9.36
N PRO A 110 11.64 -2.79 -8.55
CA PRO A 110 12.91 -2.64 -7.85
C PRO A 110 13.02 -3.57 -6.63
N LEU A 111 11.89 -4.08 -6.12
CA LEU A 111 11.83 -5.06 -5.04
C LEU A 111 10.92 -6.20 -5.45
N GLU A 112 11.37 -7.44 -5.23
CA GLU A 112 10.66 -8.66 -5.60
C GLU A 112 10.33 -9.51 -4.35
N GLY A 113 9.37 -10.42 -4.50
CA GLY A 113 8.96 -11.36 -3.45
C GLY A 113 8.53 -10.67 -2.15
N SER A 114 9.05 -11.14 -1.02
CA SER A 114 8.73 -10.58 0.31
C SER A 114 9.20 -9.14 0.51
N GLY A 115 10.11 -8.63 -0.34
CA GLY A 115 10.58 -7.24 -0.28
C GLY A 115 9.46 -6.21 -0.49
N VAL A 116 8.44 -6.58 -1.27
CA VAL A 116 7.25 -5.75 -1.52
C VAL A 116 6.47 -5.46 -0.23
N LEU A 117 6.49 -6.39 0.74
CA LEU A 117 5.80 -6.24 2.02
C LEU A 117 6.43 -5.20 2.95
N LEU A 118 7.65 -4.73 2.65
CA LEU A 118 8.29 -3.66 3.42
C LEU A 118 7.44 -2.39 3.41
N SER A 119 6.76 -2.09 2.31
CA SER A 119 5.90 -0.91 2.20
C SER A 119 4.76 -0.91 3.23
N PRO A 120 3.83 -1.90 3.24
CA PRO A 120 2.77 -1.94 4.24
C PRO A 120 3.31 -2.06 5.67
N ILE A 121 4.43 -2.76 5.90
CA ILE A 121 5.07 -2.83 7.22
C ILE A 121 5.52 -1.44 7.68
N LEU A 122 6.25 -0.70 6.83
CA LEU A 122 6.75 0.64 7.14
C LEU A 122 5.60 1.62 7.37
N TRP A 123 4.55 1.57 6.55
CA TRP A 123 3.36 2.39 6.75
C TRP A 123 2.66 2.13 8.08
N CYS A 124 2.49 0.86 8.44
CA CYS A 124 1.88 0.47 9.71
C CYS A 124 2.70 1.03 10.89
N PHE A 125 4.02 0.78 10.91
CA PHE A 125 4.88 1.29 11.97
C PHE A 125 4.98 2.81 11.99
N ALA A 126 5.02 3.47 10.84
CA ALA A 126 5.04 4.92 10.74
C ALA A 126 3.76 5.54 11.31
N ALA A 127 2.60 5.05 10.90
CA ALA A 127 1.31 5.53 11.41
C ALA A 127 1.16 5.31 12.92
N LEU A 128 1.54 4.12 13.43
CA LEU A 128 1.52 3.83 14.86
C LEU A 128 2.50 4.71 15.66
N ARG A 129 3.72 4.93 15.15
CA ARG A 129 4.70 5.83 15.80
C ARG A 129 4.19 7.26 15.84
N LEU A 130 3.63 7.76 14.74
CA LEU A 130 3.05 9.10 14.70
C LEU A 130 1.87 9.22 15.65
N ALA A 131 1.01 8.20 15.74
CA ALA A 131 -0.10 8.18 16.68
C ALA A 131 0.42 8.20 18.13
N ALA A 132 1.41 7.38 18.46
CA ALA A 132 2.05 7.36 19.78
C ALA A 132 2.67 8.72 20.15
N LEU A 133 3.34 9.38 19.21
CA LEU A 133 3.91 10.72 19.42
C LEU A 133 2.83 11.78 19.61
N ALA A 134 1.71 11.70 18.88
CA ALA A 134 0.57 12.58 19.06
C ALA A 134 -0.07 12.40 20.45
N PHE A 135 -0.23 11.15 20.91
CA PHE A 135 -0.72 10.85 22.25
C PHE A 135 0.15 11.43 23.37
N ARG A 136 1.48 11.35 23.23
CA ARG A 136 2.41 11.93 24.21
C ARG A 136 2.29 13.44 24.35
N ARG A 137 1.78 14.14 23.33
CA ARG A 137 1.51 15.60 23.41
C ARG A 137 0.19 15.93 24.14
N ILE A 138 -0.71 14.96 24.26
CA ILE A 138 -2.05 15.15 24.83
C ILE A 138 -2.07 14.81 26.33
N THR A 139 -1.07 14.09 26.83
CA THR A 139 -0.92 13.77 28.25
C THR A 139 -0.16 14.92 28.93
N PRO A 140 -0.81 15.77 29.77
CA PRO A 140 -0.15 16.85 30.49
C PRO A 140 0.76 16.33 31.61
#